data_AF-A0A933DAL6-F1
#
_entry.id   AF-A0A933DAL6-F1
#
_cell.length_a   1.000
_cell.length_b   1.000
_cell.length_c   1.000
_cell.angle_alpha   90.00
_cell.angle_beta   90.00
_cell.angle_gamma   90.00
#
_symmetry.space_group_name_H-M   'P 1'
#
loop_
_entity.id
_entity.type
_entity.pdbx_description
1 polymer ?
#
loop_
_entity_poly.entity_id
_entity_poly.type
_entity_poly.pdbx_seq_one_letter_code
_entity_poly.pdbx_strand_id
1 'polypeptide(L)'
;MELITFGKIFSFRDDYFIWLAVDSEEERLYLAKILNKEDTKTLVSLDKKLERNPRKYDTPLLAYVVLTTEDFNGCAATLIRPDVHADQKDVGGFNWLGELNEEDMSKLKKKILDGIGVPKKLVELIKNLGDDN
;
A
#
# COMPACT_ATOMS: atom_id res chain seq x y z
N MET A 1 16.59 12.58 -12.44
CA MET A 1 16.10 11.61 -11.45
C MET A 1 14.64 11.92 -11.27
N GLU A 2 13.73 11.06 -11.74
CA GLU A 2 12.31 11.30 -11.48
C GLU A 2 12.06 11.20 -9.98
N LEU A 3 11.36 12.20 -9.43
CA LEU A 3 10.93 12.16 -8.04
C LEU A 3 9.96 10.99 -7.89
N ILE A 4 10.26 10.04 -7.01
CA ILE A 4 9.33 8.95 -6.70
C ILE A 4 8.26 9.53 -5.77
N THR A 5 7.03 9.54 -6.25
CA THR A 5 5.87 10.12 -5.56
C THR A 5 4.89 9.04 -5.11
N PHE A 6 4.04 9.40 -4.15
CA PHE A 6 2.95 8.54 -3.69
C PHE A 6 2.10 8.06 -4.89
N GLY A 7 1.79 6.77 -4.92
CA GLY A 7 0.92 6.18 -5.94
C GLY A 7 1.64 5.63 -7.16
N LYS A 8 2.95 5.84 -7.31
CA LYS A 8 3.74 5.19 -8.37
C LYS A 8 3.73 3.67 -8.22
N ILE A 9 3.53 2.97 -9.32
CA ILE A 9 3.48 1.51 -9.41
C ILE A 9 4.79 1.01 -10.02
N PHE A 10 5.34 -0.02 -9.40
CA PHE A 10 6.52 -0.72 -9.90
C PHE A 10 6.42 -2.21 -9.68
N SER A 11 7.13 -3.00 -10.48
CA SER A 11 7.38 -4.40 -10.18
C SER A 11 8.75 -4.60 -9.54
N PHE A 12 8.83 -5.59 -8.66
CA PHE A 12 10.08 -6.10 -8.11
C PHE A 12 9.97 -7.62 -8.01
N ARG A 13 10.86 -8.33 -8.71
CA ARG A 13 10.75 -9.78 -8.92
C ARG A 13 9.39 -10.10 -9.58
N ASP A 14 8.61 -11.01 -9.01
CA ASP A 14 7.31 -11.45 -9.54
C ASP A 14 6.12 -10.70 -8.93
N ASP A 15 6.36 -9.64 -8.14
CA ASP A 15 5.34 -8.90 -7.41
C ASP A 15 5.22 -7.44 -7.86
N TYR A 16 4.03 -6.88 -7.67
CA TYR A 16 3.70 -5.48 -7.95
C TYR A 16 3.48 -4.69 -6.67
N PHE A 17 3.96 -3.45 -6.66
CA PHE A 17 3.96 -2.60 -5.49
C PHE A 17 3.57 -1.16 -5.84
N ILE A 18 2.98 -0.49 -4.85
CA ILE A 18 2.68 0.94 -4.87
C ILE A 18 3.61 1.63 -3.88
N TRP A 19 4.30 2.67 -4.34
CA TRP A 19 5.08 3.54 -3.49
C TRP A 19 4.17 4.41 -2.62
N LEU A 20 4.40 4.40 -1.30
CA LEU A 20 3.62 5.23 -0.36
C LEU A 20 4.46 6.42 0.13
N ALA A 21 5.57 6.13 0.80
CA ALA A 21 6.45 7.16 1.35
C ALA A 21 7.83 6.57 1.64
N VAL A 22 8.80 7.47 1.85
CA VAL A 22 10.11 7.14 2.40
C VAL A 22 10.29 7.92 3.69
N ASP A 23 10.75 7.23 4.73
CA ASP A 23 11.34 7.86 5.89
C ASP A 23 12.84 7.94 5.69
N SER A 24 13.32 9.12 5.28
CA SER A 24 14.74 9.33 5.01
C SER A 24 15.60 9.32 6.27
N GLU A 25 15.02 9.53 7.46
CA GLU A 25 15.76 9.52 8.74
C GLU A 25 16.03 8.09 9.20
N GLU A 26 15.03 7.21 9.08
CA GLU A 26 15.13 5.79 9.45
C GLU A 26 15.48 4.88 8.27
N GLU A 27 15.78 5.44 7.10
CA GLU A 27 16.13 4.68 5.90
C GLU A 27 15.05 3.65 5.50
N ARG A 28 13.78 3.93 5.84
CA ARG A 28 12.66 2.98 5.70
C ARG A 28 11.76 3.34 4.51
N LEU A 29 11.46 2.33 3.71
CA LEU A 29 10.49 2.43 2.61
C LEU A 29 9.11 1.92 3.05
N TYR A 30 8.07 2.66 2.72
CA TYR A 30 6.69 2.24 2.91
C TYR A 30 6.05 1.91 1.56
N LEU A 31 5.59 0.67 1.42
CA LEU A 31 5.03 0.12 0.19
C LEU A 31 3.71 -0.59 0.46
N ALA A 32 2.81 -0.56 -0.51
CA ALA A 32 1.65 -1.47 -0.56
C ALA A 32 1.86 -2.52 -1.64
N LYS A 33 1.65 -3.80 -1.32
CA LYS A 33 1.66 -4.89 -2.30
C LYS A 33 0.32 -4.94 -3.03
N ILE A 34 0.34 -5.06 -4.36
CA ILE A 34 -0.84 -5.36 -5.15
C ILE A 34 -1.00 -6.87 -5.20
N LEU A 35 -2.07 -7.38 -4.62
CA LEU A 35 -2.42 -8.80 -4.61
C LEU A 35 -3.05 -9.22 -5.94
N ASN A 36 -2.91 -10.49 -6.30
CA ASN A 36 -3.68 -11.03 -7.42
C ASN A 36 -5.19 -11.10 -7.08
N LYS A 37 -6.02 -11.39 -8.08
CA LYS A 37 -7.48 -11.42 -7.93
C LYS A 37 -7.98 -12.53 -6.99
N GLU A 38 -7.25 -13.63 -6.85
CA GLU A 38 -7.64 -14.74 -5.97
C GLU A 38 -7.41 -14.37 -4.49
N ASP A 39 -6.22 -13.87 -4.19
CA ASP A 39 -5.86 -13.35 -2.87
C ASP A 39 -6.76 -12.18 -2.47
N THR A 40 -7.10 -11.31 -3.44
CA THR A 40 -8.05 -10.21 -3.24
C THR A 40 -9.44 -10.72 -2.82
N LYS A 41 -9.97 -11.76 -3.48
CA LYS A 41 -11.25 -12.36 -3.09
C LYS A 41 -11.20 -12.94 -1.68
N THR A 42 -10.10 -13.60 -1.33
CA THR A 42 -9.88 -14.14 0.02
C THR A 42 -9.87 -13.03 1.06
N LEU A 43 -9.11 -11.95 0.80
CA LEU A 43 -9.02 -10.79 1.68
C LEU A 43 -10.39 -10.12 1.90
N VAL A 44 -11.12 -9.83 0.81
CA VAL A 44 -12.45 -9.23 0.88
C VAL A 44 -13.45 -10.13 1.61
N SER A 45 -13.35 -11.45 1.44
CA SER A 45 -14.20 -12.41 2.17
C SER A 45 -13.90 -12.40 3.67
N LEU A 46 -12.62 -12.32 4.05
CA LEU A 46 -12.19 -12.23 5.44
C LEU A 46 -12.66 -10.93 6.08
N ASP A 47 -12.49 -9.79 5.42
CA ASP A 47 -12.92 -8.48 5.90
C ASP A 47 -14.42 -8.44 6.19
N LYS A 48 -15.24 -8.92 5.25
CA LYS A 48 -16.69 -9.06 5.44
C LYS A 48 -17.06 -9.98 6.61
N LYS A 49 -16.24 -10.99 6.92
CA LYS A 49 -16.45 -11.86 8.10
C LYS A 49 -16.05 -11.15 9.39
N LEU A 50 -15.00 -10.32 9.37
CA LEU A 50 -14.58 -9.51 10.51
C LEU A 50 -15.63 -8.47 10.88
N GLU A 51 -16.15 -7.73 9.91
CA GLU A 51 -17.22 -6.74 10.13
C GLU A 51 -18.44 -7.36 10.81
N ARG A 52 -18.77 -8.61 10.45
CA ARG A 52 -19.89 -9.36 11.05
C ARG A 52 -19.59 -9.89 12.45
N ASN A 53 -18.33 -10.20 12.76
CA ASN A 53 -17.93 -10.82 14.02
C ASN A 53 -16.57 -10.29 14.51
N PRO A 54 -16.50 -9.02 14.96
CA PRO A 54 -15.23 -8.37 15.30
C PRO A 54 -14.52 -8.99 16.52
N ARG A 55 -15.25 -9.70 17.39
CA ARG A 55 -14.71 -10.34 18.61
C ARG A 55 -14.02 -11.69 18.38
N LYS A 56 -14.08 -12.24 17.16
CA LYS A 56 -13.62 -13.62 16.89
C LYS A 56 -12.21 -13.69 16.27
N TYR A 57 -11.64 -12.56 15.87
CA TYR A 57 -10.39 -12.54 15.12
C TYR A 57 -9.48 -11.42 15.66
N ASP A 58 -8.30 -11.80 16.15
CA ASP A 58 -7.28 -10.88 16.70
C ASP A 58 -6.33 -10.32 15.63
N THR A 59 -6.60 -10.58 14.33
CA THR A 59 -5.71 -10.14 13.25
C THR A 59 -6.19 -8.80 12.71
N PRO A 60 -5.47 -7.69 12.94
CA PRO A 60 -5.77 -6.45 12.25
C PRO A 60 -5.50 -6.68 10.77
N LEU A 61 -6.56 -6.66 9.94
CA LEU A 61 -6.38 -6.56 8.50
C LEU A 61 -5.67 -5.23 8.24
N LEU A 62 -4.47 -5.33 7.69
CA LEU A 62 -3.72 -4.17 7.25
C LEU A 62 -4.57 -3.41 6.23
N ALA A 63 -4.58 -2.08 6.34
CA ALA A 63 -5.36 -1.22 5.47
C ALA A 63 -5.22 -1.65 4.00
N TYR A 64 -6.36 -1.86 3.33
CA TYR A 64 -6.39 -2.26 1.93
C TYR A 64 -7.42 -1.46 1.12
N VAL A 65 -7.16 -1.35 -0.18
CA VAL A 65 -8.06 -0.76 -1.18
C VAL A 65 -8.17 -1.72 -2.36
N VAL A 66 -9.37 -2.00 -2.83
CA VAL A 66 -9.58 -2.68 -4.11
C VAL A 66 -9.47 -1.63 -5.22
N LEU A 67 -8.51 -1.83 -6.11
CA LEU A 67 -8.13 -0.89 -7.15
C LEU A 67 -9.10 -0.93 -8.33
N THR A 68 -9.29 0.23 -8.96
CA THR A 68 -10.00 0.41 -10.24
C THR A 68 -9.06 0.80 -11.39
N THR A 69 -7.77 1.04 -11.10
CA THR A 69 -6.71 1.29 -12.08
C THR A 69 -6.62 0.15 -13.08
N GLU A 70 -6.56 0.46 -14.39
CA GLU A 70 -6.81 -0.47 -15.51
C GLU A 70 -6.11 -1.84 -15.37
N ASP A 71 -4.78 -1.86 -15.29
CA ASP A 71 -3.97 -3.08 -15.22
C ASP A 71 -4.15 -3.86 -13.90
N PHE A 72 -4.68 -3.22 -12.87
CA PHE A 72 -4.84 -3.77 -11.53
C PHE A 72 -6.30 -3.79 -11.07
N ASN A 73 -7.25 -3.67 -12.01
CA ASN A 73 -8.66 -3.58 -11.66
C ASN A 73 -9.15 -4.86 -10.98
N GLY A 74 -9.72 -4.70 -9.78
CA GLY A 74 -10.18 -5.79 -8.93
C GLY A 74 -9.09 -6.46 -8.10
N CYS A 75 -7.87 -5.93 -8.11
CA CYS A 75 -6.77 -6.33 -7.23
C CYS A 75 -6.77 -5.46 -5.96
N ALA A 76 -6.39 -6.03 -4.82
CA ALA A 76 -6.25 -5.31 -3.57
C ALA A 76 -4.83 -4.79 -3.38
N ALA A 77 -4.68 -3.50 -3.10
CA ALA A 77 -3.46 -2.92 -2.57
C ALA A 77 -3.49 -3.04 -1.04
N THR A 78 -2.52 -3.72 -0.44
CA THR A 78 -2.43 -3.89 1.03
C THR A 78 -1.07 -3.44 1.56
N LEU A 79 -1.08 -2.72 2.68
CA LEU A 79 0.15 -2.27 3.32
C LEU A 79 1.00 -3.48 3.75
N ILE A 80 2.27 -3.51 3.36
CA ILE A 80 3.20 -4.55 3.82
C ILE A 80 3.69 -4.16 5.21
N ARG A 81 3.74 -5.11 6.15
CA ARG A 81 4.45 -4.87 7.40
C ARG A 81 5.96 -4.73 7.11
N PRO A 82 6.67 -3.84 7.83
CA PRO A 82 8.08 -3.54 7.60
C PRO A 82 9.05 -4.66 8.06
N ASP A 83 8.61 -5.90 8.17
CA ASP A 83 9.45 -7.07 8.48
C ASP A 83 10.21 -7.62 7.26
N VAL A 84 10.03 -7.00 6.09
CA VAL A 84 10.81 -7.34 4.89
C VAL A 84 12.08 -6.50 4.86
N HIS A 85 13.22 -7.10 5.23
CA HIS A 85 14.56 -6.57 5.00
C HIS A 85 14.78 -6.37 3.48
N ALA A 86 14.37 -5.22 2.96
CA ALA A 86 14.85 -4.74 1.67
C ALA A 86 16.21 -4.09 1.94
N ASP A 87 17.30 -4.84 1.71
CA ASP A 87 18.63 -4.23 1.62
C ASP A 87 18.55 -3.14 0.54
N GLN A 88 18.80 -1.88 0.93
CA GLN A 88 18.75 -0.72 0.04
C GLN A 88 19.69 -0.82 -1.18
N LYS A 89 20.52 -1.86 -1.26
CA LYS A 89 21.41 -2.15 -2.40
C LYS A 89 20.76 -2.91 -3.56
N ASP A 90 19.53 -3.43 -3.39
CA ASP A 90 18.78 -4.14 -4.45
C ASP A 90 17.82 -3.24 -5.26
N VAL A 91 17.91 -1.92 -5.09
CA VAL A 91 17.07 -0.90 -5.77
C VAL A 91 17.27 -0.89 -7.31
N GLY A 92 18.25 -1.63 -7.84
CA GLY A 92 18.45 -1.84 -9.28
C GLY A 92 17.40 -2.74 -9.97
N GLY A 93 16.40 -3.25 -9.25
CA GLY A 93 15.39 -4.17 -9.78
C GLY A 93 13.98 -3.60 -9.97
N PHE A 94 13.76 -2.29 -9.78
CA PHE A 94 12.43 -1.69 -9.93
C PHE A 94 12.14 -1.34 -11.39
N ASN A 95 11.11 -1.98 -11.96
CA ASN A 95 10.56 -1.58 -13.25
C ASN A 95 9.33 -0.71 -13.00
N TRP A 96 9.41 0.56 -13.37
CA TRP A 96 8.28 1.48 -13.29
C TRP A 96 7.22 1.09 -14.31
N LEU A 97 5.98 0.98 -13.85
CA LEU A 97 4.85 0.52 -14.69
C LEU A 97 3.82 1.61 -14.93
N GLY A 98 3.73 2.59 -14.02
CA GLY A 98 2.78 3.68 -14.12
C GLY A 98 2.44 4.24 -12.75
N GLU A 99 1.21 4.72 -12.63
CA GLU A 99 0.69 5.37 -11.43
C GLU A 99 -0.77 5.00 -11.24
N LEU A 100 -1.20 4.98 -9.98
CA LEU A 100 -2.61 4.80 -9.64
C LEU A 100 -3.45 5.94 -10.23
N ASN A 101 -4.69 5.64 -10.59
CA ASN A 101 -5.65 6.69 -10.88
C ASN A 101 -5.95 7.53 -9.61
N GLU A 102 -6.47 8.75 -9.80
CA GLU A 102 -6.72 9.69 -8.70
C GLU A 102 -7.67 9.15 -7.63
N GLU A 103 -8.66 8.35 -8.03
CA GLU A 103 -9.64 7.76 -7.13
C GLU A 103 -8.98 6.75 -6.17
N ASP A 104 -8.17 5.84 -6.72
CA ASP A 104 -7.43 4.84 -5.95
C ASP A 104 -6.39 5.51 -5.04
N MET A 105 -5.70 6.54 -5.53
CA MET A 105 -4.77 7.32 -4.71
C MET A 105 -5.49 7.94 -3.50
N SER A 106 -6.64 8.58 -3.72
CA SER A 106 -7.44 9.21 -2.66
C SER A 106 -7.94 8.19 -1.64
N LYS A 107 -8.49 7.07 -2.11
CA LYS A 107 -8.93 5.96 -1.24
C LYS A 107 -7.79 5.40 -0.41
N LEU A 108 -6.62 5.21 -1.02
CA LEU A 108 -5.45 4.65 -0.35
C LEU A 108 -4.91 5.60 0.72
N LYS A 109 -4.77 6.89 0.41
CA LYS A 109 -4.42 7.91 1.41
C LYS A 109 -5.39 7.88 2.58
N LYS A 110 -6.69 7.92 2.31
CA LYS A 110 -7.73 7.88 3.34
C LYS A 110 -7.63 6.63 4.21
N LYS A 111 -7.47 5.45 3.60
CA LYS A 111 -7.32 4.18 4.34
C LYS A 111 -6.07 4.13 5.21
N ILE A 112 -4.97 4.76 4.79
CA ILE A 112 -3.75 4.89 5.60
C ILE A 112 -4.01 5.83 6.79
N LEU A 113 -4.64 6.98 6.56
CA LEU A 113 -4.92 7.99 7.59
C LEU A 113 -5.92 7.50 8.64
N ASP A 114 -6.94 6.75 8.22
CA ASP A 114 -8.00 6.21 9.09
C ASP A 114 -7.64 4.81 9.65
N GLY A 115 -6.55 4.20 9.17
CA GLY A 115 -6.25 2.79 9.35
C GLY A 115 -5.72 2.42 10.74
N ILE A 116 -6.38 1.45 11.38
CA ILE A 116 -5.88 0.86 12.63
C ILE A 116 -4.69 -0.05 12.32
N GLY A 117 -3.60 0.10 13.07
CA GLY A 117 -2.38 -0.70 12.89
C GLY A 117 -1.44 -0.19 11.79
N VAL A 118 -1.73 0.96 11.19
CA VAL A 118 -0.81 1.68 10.30
C VAL A 118 0.30 2.34 11.13
N PRO A 119 1.59 2.24 10.72
CA PRO A 119 2.68 2.92 11.42
C PRO A 119 2.46 4.43 11.51
N LYS A 120 2.58 5.01 12.71
CA LYS A 120 2.36 6.46 12.96
C LYS A 120 3.19 7.35 12.04
N LYS A 121 4.47 7.01 11.83
CA LYS A 121 5.37 7.74 10.94
C LYS A 121 4.87 7.75 9.49
N LEU A 122 4.31 6.65 8.98
CA LEU A 122 3.68 6.63 7.66
C LEU A 122 2.49 7.59 7.60
N VAL A 123 1.64 7.61 8.63
CA VAL A 123 0.52 8.56 8.72
C VAL A 123 1.01 10.01 8.67
N GLU A 124 2.06 10.35 9.41
CA GLU A 124 2.68 11.69 9.41
C GLU A 124 3.25 12.05 8.04
N LEU A 125 4.01 11.16 7.40
CA LEU A 125 4.55 11.36 6.06
C LEU A 125 3.43 11.62 5.05
N ILE A 126 2.35 10.83 5.07
CA ILE A 126 1.22 11.03 4.15
C ILE A 126 0.47 12.33 4.41
N LYS A 127 0.35 12.80 5.67
CA LYS A 127 -0.24 14.11 5.97
C LYS A 127 0.57 15.25 5.37
N ASN A 128 1.90 15.17 5.50
CA ASN A 128 2.80 16.21 4.98
C ASN A 128 2.85 16.25 3.44
N LEU A 129 2.46 15.18 2.76
CA LEU A 129 2.27 15.20 1.30
C LEU A 129 1.05 16.02 0.84
N GLY A 130 0.19 16.45 1.78
CA GLY A 130 -1.07 17.15 1.50
C GLY A 130 -1.00 18.67 1.55
N ASP A 131 0.16 19.26 1.85
CA ASP A 131 0.32 20.72 2.05
C ASP A 131 0.98 21.46 0.87
N ASP A 132 1.29 20.79 -0.25
CA ASP A 132 1.80 21.42 -1.48
C ASP A 132 0.69 21.62 -2.54
N ASN A 133 -0.33 22.41 -2.21
CA ASN A 133 -1.29 22.98 -3.17
C ASN A 133 -1.47 24.48 -2.95
#